data_AF-A2DSI9-F1
#
_entry.id   AF-A2DSI9-F1
#
_cell.length_a   1.000
_cell.length_b   1.000
_cell.length_c   1.000
_cell.angle_alpha   90.00
_cell.angle_beta   90.00
_cell.angle_gamma   90.00
#
_symmetry.space_group_name_H-M   'P 1'
#
loop_
_entity.id
_entity.type
_entity.pdbx_description
1 polymer ?
#
loop_
_entity_poly.entity_id
_entity_poly.type
_entity_poly.pdbx_seq_one_letter_code
_entity_poly.pdbx_strand_id
1 'polypeptide(L)'
;MTENTLYKDREDWKDIEPLPLPQQPGDPFQVEYTEDYVDLMGYFLAVLHKKEVSQRALEITNKVIQRFHSHYTAWWYKYYILEKIGYDFKTELQNLEKIIKDAPKSYQAWHYRQWLLERTNEKVDEVSFLKEVFLIDAKNFHAWSYAIWFADHFKLYKEIYDLANYQIEIDMRNNSAWNTRKAMVDFMNLDPKAEFEAAEQSLLKITKNEASMNYAFAIVEKDKSLEPKLQALGEKLYQKNPKNPRALQILLYVASGANDTEKIQKLCQELIIADPIRKPYYSLVLEGKIKYR
;
A
#
# COMPACT_ATOMS: atom_id res chain seq x y z
N MET A 1 9.22 -18.88 31.57
CA MET A 1 8.47 -20.10 31.25
C MET A 1 8.88 -20.53 29.86
N THR A 2 9.16 -21.81 29.66
CA THR A 2 9.72 -22.37 28.43
C THR A 2 8.74 -22.23 27.26
N GLU A 3 9.16 -21.55 26.18
CA GLU A 3 8.36 -21.28 24.97
C GLU A 3 7.71 -22.52 24.32
N ASN A 4 8.22 -23.73 24.67
CA ASN A 4 7.86 -25.01 24.07
C ASN A 4 6.92 -25.91 24.89
N THR A 5 6.43 -25.48 26.07
CA THR A 5 5.47 -26.32 26.82
C THR A 5 4.05 -26.15 26.26
N LEU A 6 3.36 -27.27 26.02
CA LEU A 6 1.95 -27.29 25.58
C LEU A 6 1.05 -26.76 26.70
N TYR A 7 -0.05 -26.10 26.34
CA TYR A 7 -1.00 -25.51 27.28
C TYR A 7 -1.68 -26.57 28.14
N LYS A 8 -1.94 -27.77 27.61
CA LYS A 8 -2.44 -28.91 28.41
C LYS A 8 -1.53 -29.32 29.58
N ASP A 9 -0.24 -29.02 29.49
CA ASP A 9 0.77 -29.37 30.50
C ASP A 9 1.09 -28.19 31.45
N ARG A 10 0.42 -27.04 31.27
CA ARG A 10 0.63 -25.83 32.08
C ARG A 10 -0.29 -25.81 33.30
N GLU A 11 0.28 -25.57 34.48
CA GLU A 11 -0.48 -25.48 35.74
C GLU A 11 -1.51 -24.34 35.71
N ASP A 12 -1.16 -23.20 35.10
CA ASP A 12 -2.00 -22.00 35.00
C ASP A 12 -3.16 -22.12 33.99
N TRP A 13 -3.31 -23.28 33.34
CA TRP A 13 -4.35 -23.58 32.35
C TRP A 13 -5.21 -24.80 32.69
N LYS A 14 -4.98 -25.46 33.84
CA LYS A 14 -5.74 -26.66 34.26
C LYS A 14 -7.23 -26.42 34.50
N ASP A 15 -7.64 -25.18 34.76
CA ASP A 15 -9.04 -24.79 34.92
C ASP A 15 -9.77 -24.56 33.57
N ILE A 16 -9.05 -24.67 32.45
CA ILE A 16 -9.59 -24.52 31.11
C ILE A 16 -9.58 -25.87 30.39
N GLU A 17 -10.75 -26.27 29.90
CA GLU A 17 -10.88 -27.38 28.96
C GLU A 17 -10.74 -26.82 27.53
N PRO A 18 -9.81 -27.35 26.69
CA PRO A 18 -9.64 -26.89 25.33
C PRO A 18 -10.86 -27.26 24.48
N LEU A 19 -11.22 -26.38 23.54
CA LEU A 19 -12.28 -26.68 22.57
C LEU A 19 -11.72 -27.43 21.35
N PRO A 20 -12.51 -28.31 20.70
CA PRO A 20 -12.10 -28.91 19.44
C PRO A 20 -11.94 -27.86 18.35
N LEU A 21 -11.10 -28.16 17.36
CA LEU A 21 -11.00 -27.33 16.16
C LEU A 21 -12.32 -27.34 15.36
N PRO A 22 -12.65 -26.26 14.62
CA PRO A 22 -13.87 -26.21 13.82
C PRO A 22 -13.98 -27.31 12.76
N GLN A 23 -12.86 -27.68 12.12
CA GLN A 23 -12.80 -28.78 11.16
C GLN A 23 -12.59 -30.12 11.88
N GLN A 24 -13.31 -31.14 11.45
CA GLN A 24 -13.23 -32.50 11.94
C GLN A 24 -12.61 -33.45 10.89
N PRO A 25 -12.07 -34.61 11.32
CA PRO A 25 -11.63 -35.66 10.40
C PRO A 25 -12.71 -36.04 9.39
N GLY A 26 -12.40 -35.88 8.10
CA GLY A 26 -13.31 -36.18 6.98
C GLY A 26 -14.04 -34.97 6.38
N ASP A 27 -13.87 -33.76 6.94
CA ASP A 27 -14.41 -32.55 6.35
C ASP A 27 -13.71 -32.17 5.03
N PRO A 28 -14.41 -31.53 4.06
CA PRO A 28 -13.77 -31.01 2.86
C PRO A 28 -12.68 -29.99 3.18
N PHE A 29 -11.52 -30.12 2.53
CA PHE A 29 -10.34 -29.25 2.74
C PHE A 29 -9.84 -29.24 4.19
N GLN A 30 -10.04 -30.35 4.92
CA GLN A 30 -9.44 -30.52 6.24
C GLN A 30 -7.92 -30.37 6.15
N VAL A 31 -7.37 -29.58 7.06
CA VAL A 31 -5.92 -29.50 7.26
C VAL A 31 -5.53 -30.44 8.39
N GLU A 32 -4.51 -31.26 8.14
CA GLU A 32 -3.88 -32.07 9.18
C GLU A 32 -2.96 -31.17 10.03
N TYR A 33 -3.43 -30.82 11.21
CA TYR A 33 -2.70 -29.96 12.14
C TYR A 33 -1.80 -30.76 13.07
N THR A 34 -0.67 -30.16 13.45
CA THR A 34 0.24 -30.70 14.46
C THR A 34 -0.38 -30.61 15.86
N GLU A 35 0.10 -31.43 16.79
CA GLU A 35 -0.39 -31.44 18.18
C GLU A 35 -0.29 -30.05 18.83
N ASP A 36 0.80 -29.33 18.60
CA ASP A 36 1.00 -27.99 19.16
C ASP A 36 0.08 -26.93 18.57
N TYR A 37 -0.39 -27.12 17.34
CA TYR A 37 -1.44 -26.28 16.75
C TYR A 37 -2.79 -26.58 17.42
N VAL A 38 -3.15 -27.87 17.53
CA VAL A 38 -4.42 -28.30 18.13
C VAL A 38 -4.51 -27.82 19.58
N ASP A 39 -3.43 -27.97 20.35
CA ASP A 39 -3.33 -27.49 21.72
C ASP A 39 -3.46 -25.95 21.80
N LEU A 40 -2.62 -25.19 21.08
CA LEU A 40 -2.68 -23.72 21.08
C LEU A 40 -4.07 -23.19 20.69
N MET A 41 -4.63 -23.69 19.60
CA MET A 41 -5.89 -23.20 19.08
C MET A 41 -7.07 -23.67 19.93
N GLY A 42 -7.05 -24.89 20.48
CA GLY A 42 -8.11 -25.37 21.35
C GLY A 42 -8.23 -24.55 22.63
N TYR A 43 -7.10 -24.23 23.26
CA TYR A 43 -7.08 -23.34 24.42
C TYR A 43 -7.44 -21.90 24.08
N PHE A 44 -6.97 -21.37 22.95
CA PHE A 44 -7.36 -20.04 22.46
C PHE A 44 -8.87 -19.94 22.24
N LEU A 45 -9.46 -20.94 21.57
CA LEU A 45 -10.91 -21.01 21.34
C LEU A 45 -11.68 -21.12 22.65
N ALA A 46 -11.17 -21.86 23.63
CA ALA A 46 -11.81 -21.99 24.95
C ALA A 46 -11.91 -20.66 25.69
N VAL A 47 -10.81 -19.90 25.79
CA VAL A 47 -10.83 -18.58 26.45
C VAL A 47 -11.64 -17.55 25.66
N LEU A 48 -11.57 -17.60 24.32
CA LEU A 48 -12.39 -16.77 23.44
C LEU A 48 -13.88 -17.03 23.64
N HIS A 49 -14.29 -18.31 23.70
CA HIS A 49 -15.68 -18.72 23.90
C HIS A 49 -16.21 -18.26 25.27
N LYS A 50 -15.40 -18.40 26.32
CA LYS A 50 -15.70 -17.86 27.65
C LYS A 50 -15.65 -16.33 27.71
N LYS A 51 -15.16 -15.67 26.65
CA LYS A 51 -14.86 -14.23 26.59
C LYS A 51 -14.01 -13.77 27.77
N GLU A 52 -13.04 -14.60 28.17
CA GLU A 52 -12.16 -14.32 29.31
C GLU A 52 -11.40 -13.02 29.07
N VAL A 53 -11.26 -12.20 30.11
CA VAL A 53 -10.53 -10.93 30.06
C VAL A 53 -9.44 -11.01 31.14
N SER A 54 -8.25 -11.44 30.74
CA SER A 54 -7.15 -11.73 31.65
C SER A 54 -5.79 -11.59 30.95
N GLN A 55 -4.72 -11.51 31.74
CA GLN A 55 -3.36 -11.48 31.20
C GLN A 55 -3.00 -12.78 30.46
N ARG A 56 -3.47 -13.95 30.93
CA ARG A 56 -3.23 -15.23 30.25
C ARG A 56 -3.98 -15.35 28.93
N ALA A 57 -5.20 -14.80 28.84
CA ALA A 57 -5.94 -14.72 27.59
C ALA A 57 -5.23 -13.82 26.57
N LEU A 58 -4.63 -12.72 27.02
CA LEU A 58 -3.80 -11.86 26.17
C LEU A 58 -2.53 -12.58 25.71
N GLU A 59 -1.87 -13.33 26.59
CA GLU A 59 -0.66 -14.10 26.28
C GLU A 59 -0.91 -15.11 25.15
N ILE A 60 -1.93 -15.97 25.28
CA ILE A 60 -2.24 -16.96 24.25
C ILE A 60 -2.66 -16.29 22.94
N THR A 61 -3.40 -15.18 23.02
CA THR A 61 -3.81 -14.40 21.84
C THR A 61 -2.60 -13.84 21.10
N ASN A 62 -1.61 -13.30 21.82
CA ASN A 62 -0.35 -12.86 21.24
C ASN A 62 0.42 -14.04 20.59
N LYS A 63 0.44 -15.22 21.22
CA LYS A 63 1.09 -16.42 20.65
C LYS A 63 0.40 -16.88 19.35
N VAL A 64 -0.93 -16.82 19.29
CA VAL A 64 -1.69 -17.08 18.05
C VAL A 64 -1.33 -16.07 16.96
N ILE A 65 -1.28 -14.77 17.27
CA ILE A 65 -0.92 -13.73 16.31
C ILE A 65 0.53 -13.88 15.79
N GLN A 66 1.48 -14.22 16.67
CA GLN A 66 2.88 -14.43 16.30
C GLN A 66 3.07 -15.62 15.36
N ARG A 67 2.30 -16.71 15.54
CA ARG A 67 2.35 -17.87 14.62
C ARG A 67 1.52 -17.64 13.36
N PHE A 68 0.40 -16.93 13.48
CA PHE A 68 -0.59 -16.76 12.43
C PHE A 68 -0.97 -15.27 12.31
N HIS A 69 -0.08 -14.48 11.74
CA HIS A 69 -0.20 -13.02 11.62
C HIS A 69 -1.52 -12.52 11.00
N SER A 70 -2.19 -13.36 10.21
CA SER A 70 -3.46 -13.04 9.53
C SER A 70 -4.71 -13.53 10.27
N HIS A 71 -4.58 -14.12 11.46
CA HIS A 71 -5.70 -14.65 12.23
C HIS A 71 -6.56 -13.53 12.83
N TYR A 72 -7.48 -13.01 12.03
CA TYR A 72 -8.27 -11.80 12.35
C TYR A 72 -9.10 -11.93 13.64
N THR A 73 -9.58 -13.12 14.00
CA THR A 73 -10.30 -13.33 15.26
C THR A 73 -9.39 -13.14 16.48
N ALA A 74 -8.10 -13.47 16.36
CA ALA A 74 -7.14 -13.25 17.45
C ALA A 74 -6.83 -11.76 17.59
N TRP A 75 -6.70 -11.03 16.49
CA TRP A 75 -6.58 -9.57 16.52
C TRP A 75 -7.79 -8.89 17.14
N TRP A 76 -9.00 -9.28 16.76
CA TRP A 76 -10.22 -8.79 17.40
C TRP A 76 -10.23 -9.06 18.91
N TYR A 77 -9.88 -10.28 19.30
CA TYR A 77 -9.89 -10.66 20.72
C TYR A 77 -8.81 -9.89 21.51
N LYS A 78 -7.65 -9.64 20.89
CA LYS A 78 -6.63 -8.76 21.45
C LYS A 78 -7.18 -7.37 21.73
N TYR A 79 -7.86 -6.73 20.76
CA TYR A 79 -8.48 -5.42 20.98
C TYR A 79 -9.46 -5.46 22.15
N TYR A 80 -10.36 -6.46 22.16
CA TYR A 80 -11.35 -6.64 23.22
C TYR A 80 -10.73 -6.79 24.62
N ILE A 81 -9.61 -7.52 24.75
CA ILE A 81 -8.91 -7.66 26.03
C ILE A 81 -8.25 -6.34 26.44
N LEU A 82 -7.45 -5.74 25.53
CA LEU A 82 -6.68 -4.53 25.83
C LEU A 82 -7.57 -3.33 26.19
N GLU A 83 -8.76 -3.20 25.58
CA GLU A 83 -9.73 -2.16 25.93
C GLU A 83 -10.28 -2.29 27.36
N LYS A 84 -10.23 -3.49 27.95
CA LYS A 84 -10.79 -3.76 29.27
C LYS A 84 -9.76 -3.74 30.39
N ILE A 85 -8.56 -4.26 30.14
CA ILE A 85 -7.49 -4.33 31.17
C ILE A 85 -6.45 -3.22 31.02
N GLY A 86 -6.51 -2.44 29.94
CA GLY A 86 -5.50 -1.45 29.60
C GLY A 86 -4.25 -2.07 28.96
N TYR A 87 -3.35 -1.21 28.49
CA TYR A 87 -2.10 -1.62 27.86
C TYR A 87 -1.07 -0.49 27.89
N ASP A 88 0.21 -0.87 27.84
CA ASP A 88 1.31 0.08 27.63
C ASP A 88 1.50 0.30 26.12
N PHE A 89 1.25 1.53 25.67
CA PHE A 89 1.29 1.89 24.26
C PHE A 89 2.65 1.58 23.60
N LYS A 90 3.75 1.91 24.29
CA LYS A 90 5.10 1.71 23.75
C LYS A 90 5.44 0.23 23.58
N THR A 91 5.06 -0.59 24.54
CA THR A 91 5.24 -2.03 24.49
C THR A 91 4.45 -2.65 23.33
N GLU A 92 3.19 -2.25 23.14
CA GLU A 92 2.38 -2.74 22.02
C GLU A 92 2.91 -2.28 20.67
N LEU A 93 3.38 -1.03 20.57
CA LEU A 93 3.99 -0.51 19.34
C LEU A 93 5.28 -1.26 18.99
N GLN A 94 6.17 -1.51 19.96
CA GLN A 94 7.40 -2.28 19.76
C GLN A 94 7.12 -3.73 19.35
N ASN A 95 6.12 -4.37 19.93
CA ASN A 95 5.71 -5.72 19.55
C ASN A 95 5.14 -5.75 18.13
N LEU A 96 4.33 -4.74 17.78
CA LEU A 96 3.78 -4.61 16.44
C LEU A 96 4.86 -4.37 15.39
N GLU A 97 5.89 -3.58 15.68
CA GLU A 97 6.98 -3.36 14.73
C GLU A 97 7.73 -4.64 14.38
N LYS A 98 7.89 -5.57 15.34
CA LYS A 98 8.42 -6.91 15.07
C LYS A 98 7.50 -7.69 14.12
N ILE A 99 6.19 -7.67 14.39
CA ILE A 99 5.19 -8.32 13.53
C ILE A 99 5.21 -7.74 12.11
N ILE A 100 5.31 -6.42 11.94
CA ILE A 100 5.36 -5.80 10.61
C ILE A 100 6.67 -6.15 9.90
N LYS A 101 7.79 -6.27 10.61
CA LYS A 101 9.06 -6.73 10.01
C LYS A 101 8.95 -8.17 9.50
N ASP A 102 8.30 -9.05 10.25
CA ASP A 102 8.14 -10.47 9.87
C ASP A 102 7.02 -10.69 8.84
N ALA A 103 5.94 -9.93 8.93
CA ALA A 103 4.74 -10.04 8.09
C ALA A 103 4.28 -8.67 7.56
N PRO A 104 5.07 -8.00 6.70
CA PRO A 104 4.82 -6.63 6.25
C PRO A 104 3.57 -6.49 5.36
N LYS A 105 2.96 -7.60 4.96
CA LYS A 105 1.73 -7.65 4.14
C LYS A 105 0.50 -8.12 4.93
N SER A 106 0.58 -8.15 6.27
CA SER A 106 -0.56 -8.46 7.13
C SER A 106 -1.50 -7.26 7.23
N TYR A 107 -2.72 -7.38 6.68
CA TYR A 107 -3.77 -6.36 6.84
C TYR A 107 -4.02 -6.02 8.32
N GLN A 108 -4.03 -7.04 9.17
CA GLN A 108 -4.37 -6.90 10.58
C GLN A 108 -3.29 -6.16 11.36
N ALA A 109 -2.01 -6.35 11.02
CA ALA A 109 -0.91 -5.62 11.65
C ALA A 109 -1.00 -4.12 11.34
N TRP A 110 -1.22 -3.75 10.07
CA TRP A 110 -1.37 -2.34 9.68
C TRP A 110 -2.61 -1.70 10.30
N HIS A 111 -3.73 -2.43 10.35
CA HIS A 111 -4.94 -1.97 11.03
C HIS A 111 -4.71 -1.80 12.55
N TYR A 112 -3.96 -2.70 13.18
CA TYR A 112 -3.63 -2.55 14.60
C TYR A 112 -2.75 -1.32 14.86
N ARG A 113 -1.85 -0.97 13.93
CA ARG A 113 -1.05 0.26 14.04
C ARG A 113 -1.95 1.49 14.06
N GLN A 114 -2.93 1.55 13.16
CA GLN A 114 -3.93 2.61 13.13
C GLN A 114 -4.69 2.68 14.46
N TRP A 115 -5.22 1.54 14.92
CA TRP A 115 -5.97 1.44 16.16
C TRP A 115 -5.18 1.95 17.38
N LEU A 116 -3.88 1.63 17.45
CA LEU A 116 -2.97 2.11 18.50
C LEU A 116 -2.78 3.63 18.43
N LEU A 117 -2.51 4.18 17.24
CA LEU A 117 -2.27 5.61 17.07
C LEU A 117 -3.51 6.47 17.32
N GLU A 118 -4.71 5.97 16.99
CA GLU A 118 -5.97 6.65 17.28
C GLU A 118 -6.24 6.81 18.79
N ARG A 119 -5.58 6.01 19.63
CA ARG A 119 -5.84 5.91 21.08
C ARG A 119 -4.70 6.47 21.93
N THR A 120 -3.69 7.07 21.32
CA THR A 120 -2.56 7.65 22.02
C THR A 120 -2.50 9.16 21.85
N ASN A 121 -1.99 9.85 22.88
CA ASN A 121 -1.53 11.23 22.76
C ASN A 121 0.00 11.30 22.58
N GLU A 122 0.69 10.16 22.54
CA GLU A 122 2.12 10.11 22.33
C GLU A 122 2.46 10.46 20.89
N LYS A 123 3.46 11.32 20.70
CA LYS A 123 4.01 11.61 19.37
C LYS A 123 4.91 10.46 18.96
N VAL A 124 4.58 9.82 17.85
CA VAL A 124 5.38 8.76 17.22
C VAL A 124 5.94 9.27 15.90
N ASP A 125 7.21 8.98 15.65
CA ASP A 125 7.85 9.30 14.38
C ASP A 125 7.51 8.25 13.31
N GLU A 126 6.31 8.36 12.77
CA GLU A 126 5.81 7.48 11.70
C GLU A 126 6.58 7.64 10.39
N VAL A 127 7.18 8.81 10.15
CA VAL A 127 7.96 9.04 8.92
C VAL A 127 9.23 8.20 8.93
N SER A 128 9.96 8.16 10.05
CA SER A 128 11.14 7.32 10.19
C SER A 128 10.79 5.84 10.10
N PHE A 129 9.72 5.40 10.76
CA PHE A 129 9.22 4.03 10.65
C PHE A 129 8.88 3.66 9.19
N LEU A 130 8.15 4.51 8.48
CA LEU A 130 7.81 4.28 7.07
C LEU A 130 9.04 4.22 6.17
N LYS A 131 10.06 5.05 6.42
CA LYS A 131 11.33 4.95 5.70
C LYS A 131 11.98 3.58 5.87
N GLU A 132 12.02 3.05 7.10
CA GLU A 132 12.54 1.69 7.35
C GLU A 132 11.76 0.62 6.58
N VAL A 133 10.43 0.71 6.57
CA VAL A 133 9.58 -0.22 5.82
C VAL A 133 9.86 -0.14 4.32
N PHE A 134 10.00 1.06 3.77
CA PHE A 134 10.27 1.26 2.34
C PHE A 134 11.70 0.89 1.93
N LEU A 135 12.65 0.84 2.85
CA LEU A 135 13.98 0.27 2.57
C LEU A 135 13.89 -1.23 2.26
N ILE A 136 12.94 -1.94 2.87
CA ILE A 136 12.72 -3.38 2.63
C ILE A 136 11.85 -3.59 1.38
N ASP A 137 10.73 -2.86 1.29
CA ASP A 137 9.80 -2.93 0.15
C ASP A 137 9.25 -1.54 -0.16
N ALA A 138 9.91 -0.83 -1.08
CA ALA A 138 9.56 0.53 -1.52
C ALA A 138 8.17 0.62 -2.19
N LYS A 139 7.54 -0.52 -2.49
CA LYS A 139 6.22 -0.59 -3.14
C LYS A 139 5.18 -1.30 -2.27
N ASN A 140 5.45 -1.50 -0.98
CA ASN A 140 4.50 -2.11 -0.06
C ASN A 140 3.19 -1.32 -0.05
N PHE A 141 2.13 -1.94 -0.55
CA PHE A 141 0.82 -1.30 -0.70
C PHE A 141 0.24 -0.87 0.65
N HIS A 142 0.35 -1.72 1.68
CA HIS A 142 -0.20 -1.42 2.99
C HIS A 142 0.51 -0.23 3.66
N ALA A 143 1.83 -0.16 3.52
CA ALA A 143 2.61 0.95 4.05
C ALA A 143 2.26 2.28 3.37
N TRP A 144 2.08 2.28 2.04
CA TRP A 144 1.64 3.48 1.33
C TRP A 144 0.19 3.88 1.65
N SER A 145 -0.73 2.91 1.74
CA SER A 145 -2.11 3.16 2.19
C SER A 145 -2.15 3.72 3.61
N TYR A 146 -1.33 3.17 4.50
CA TYR A 146 -1.17 3.64 5.86
C TYR A 146 -0.59 5.06 5.91
N ALA A 147 0.44 5.36 5.10
CA ALA A 147 1.03 6.69 5.01
C ALA A 147 -0.01 7.75 4.58
N ILE A 148 -0.85 7.44 3.59
CA ILE A 148 -1.93 8.34 3.15
C ILE A 148 -2.97 8.53 4.26
N TRP A 149 -3.40 7.45 4.92
CA TRP A 149 -4.31 7.53 6.06
C TRP A 149 -3.72 8.37 7.20
N PHE A 150 -2.44 8.17 7.53
CA PHE A 150 -1.77 8.89 8.60
C PHE A 150 -1.72 10.39 8.31
N ALA A 151 -1.41 10.76 7.06
CA ALA A 151 -1.44 12.15 6.61
C ALA A 151 -2.82 12.78 6.80
N ASP A 152 -3.88 12.08 6.40
CA ASP A 152 -5.26 12.59 6.49
C ASP A 152 -5.79 12.61 7.93
N HIS A 153 -5.57 11.56 8.69
CA HIS A 153 -6.05 11.46 10.07
C HIS A 153 -5.43 12.54 10.97
N PHE A 154 -4.12 12.75 10.84
CA PHE A 154 -3.37 13.70 11.69
C PHE A 154 -3.09 15.05 11.02
N LYS A 155 -3.56 15.26 9.79
CA LYS A 155 -3.32 16.47 8.96
C LYS A 155 -1.83 16.77 8.73
N LEU A 156 -1.03 15.71 8.60
CA LEU A 156 0.43 15.73 8.37
C LEU A 156 0.77 15.54 6.87
N TYR A 157 0.10 16.33 6.02
CA TYR A 157 0.23 16.18 4.58
C TYR A 157 1.63 16.52 4.06
N LYS A 158 2.29 17.51 4.67
CA LYS A 158 3.62 17.97 4.23
C LYS A 158 4.68 16.91 4.49
N GLU A 159 4.60 16.23 5.63
CA GLU A 159 5.52 15.18 6.05
C GLU A 159 5.45 13.98 5.11
N ILE A 160 4.24 13.57 4.72
CA ILE A 160 4.03 12.45 3.79
C ILE A 160 4.34 12.86 2.33
N TYR A 161 4.13 14.13 1.98
CA TYR A 161 4.59 14.68 0.71
C TYR A 161 6.12 14.62 0.60
N ASP A 162 6.84 15.01 1.65
CA ASP A 162 8.31 14.95 1.69
C ASP A 162 8.82 13.51 1.67
N LEU A 163 8.14 12.59 2.35
CA LEU A 163 8.43 11.16 2.28
C LEU A 163 8.26 10.62 0.84
N ALA A 164 7.20 11.01 0.15
CA ALA A 164 7.00 10.63 -1.26
C ALA A 164 8.12 11.18 -2.15
N ASN A 165 8.54 12.43 -1.94
CA ASN A 165 9.66 13.04 -2.68
C ASN A 165 10.98 12.29 -2.43
N TYR A 166 11.27 11.98 -1.17
CA TYR A 166 12.43 11.17 -0.81
C TYR A 166 12.43 9.80 -1.52
N GLN A 167 11.29 9.13 -1.57
CA GLN A 167 11.17 7.84 -2.27
C GLN A 167 11.29 7.97 -3.80
N ILE A 168 10.84 9.09 -4.39
CA ILE A 168 11.03 9.41 -5.82
C ILE A 168 12.51 9.71 -6.12
N GLU A 169 13.24 10.36 -5.21
CA GLU A 169 14.67 10.61 -5.36
C GLU A 169 15.48 9.30 -5.36
N ILE A 170 15.08 8.32 -4.55
CA ILE A 170 15.68 6.97 -4.54
C ILE A 170 15.35 6.20 -5.82
N ASP A 171 14.06 6.12 -6.19
CA ASP A 171 13.60 5.51 -7.42
C ASP A 171 12.55 6.39 -8.12
N MET A 172 13.00 7.10 -9.15
CA MET A 172 12.14 7.98 -9.94
C MET A 172 11.00 7.25 -10.65
N ARG A 173 11.05 5.92 -10.79
CA ARG A 173 9.99 5.08 -11.36
C ARG A 173 9.03 4.51 -10.30
N ASN A 174 9.18 4.88 -9.03
CA ASN A 174 8.30 4.41 -7.96
C ASN A 174 6.88 5.02 -8.12
N ASN A 175 6.00 4.28 -8.79
CA ASN A 175 4.62 4.70 -9.04
C ASN A 175 3.83 4.90 -7.74
N SER A 176 4.11 4.13 -6.69
CA SER A 176 3.43 4.29 -5.40
C SER A 176 3.78 5.63 -4.76
N ALA A 177 5.05 6.06 -4.85
CA ALA A 177 5.48 7.36 -4.37
C ALA A 177 4.86 8.51 -5.19
N TRP A 178 4.82 8.41 -6.52
CA TRP A 178 4.13 9.39 -7.37
C TRP A 178 2.62 9.48 -7.07
N ASN A 179 1.97 8.34 -6.80
CA ASN A 179 0.58 8.31 -6.38
C ASN A 179 0.36 9.02 -5.03
N THR A 180 1.20 8.73 -4.03
CA THR A 180 1.13 9.39 -2.73
C THR A 180 1.40 10.89 -2.85
N ARG A 181 2.40 11.29 -3.66
CA ARG A 181 2.68 12.69 -3.97
C ARG A 181 1.44 13.39 -4.54
N LYS A 182 0.76 12.76 -5.51
CA LYS A 182 -0.50 13.28 -6.09
C LYS A 182 -1.55 13.47 -5.01
N ALA A 183 -1.76 12.47 -4.15
CA ALA A 183 -2.76 12.58 -3.08
C ALA A 183 -2.46 13.76 -2.14
N MET A 184 -1.20 13.95 -1.74
CA MET A 184 -0.82 15.08 -0.88
C MET A 184 -0.95 16.44 -1.59
N VAL A 185 -0.65 16.51 -2.89
CA VAL A 185 -0.90 17.70 -3.72
C VAL A 185 -2.39 18.05 -3.75
N ASP A 186 -3.27 17.06 -3.86
CA ASP A 186 -4.73 17.25 -3.78
C ASP A 186 -5.14 17.78 -2.40
N PHE A 187 -4.71 17.14 -1.31
CA PHE A 187 -5.07 17.55 0.05
C PHE A 187 -4.60 18.96 0.40
N MET A 188 -3.42 19.36 -0.06
CA MET A 188 -2.85 20.69 0.22
C MET A 188 -3.19 21.75 -0.83
N ASN A 189 -3.85 21.36 -1.93
CA ASN A 189 -4.13 22.23 -3.08
C ASN A 189 -2.88 22.97 -3.60
N LEU A 190 -1.78 22.23 -3.82
CA LEU A 190 -0.52 22.80 -4.31
C LEU A 190 -0.62 23.27 -5.78
N ASP A 191 0.22 24.24 -6.14
CA ASP A 191 0.30 24.80 -7.49
C ASP A 191 0.61 23.74 -8.56
N PRO A 192 -0.31 23.49 -9.50
CA PRO A 192 -0.09 22.56 -10.62
C PRO A 192 1.16 22.87 -11.45
N LYS A 193 1.59 24.14 -11.56
CA LYS A 193 2.77 24.50 -12.37
C LYS A 193 4.05 23.90 -11.80
N ALA A 194 4.29 24.05 -10.50
CA ALA A 194 5.46 23.48 -9.84
C ALA A 194 5.46 21.93 -9.90
N GLU A 195 4.28 21.32 -9.79
CA GLU A 195 4.13 19.86 -9.87
C GLU A 195 4.36 19.32 -11.29
N PHE A 196 3.94 20.06 -12.31
CA PHE A 196 4.24 19.74 -13.70
C PHE A 196 5.75 19.82 -13.96
N GLU A 197 6.44 20.86 -13.45
CA GLU A 197 7.89 21.01 -13.58
C GLU A 197 8.64 19.82 -12.97
N ALA A 198 8.21 19.31 -11.80
CA ALA A 198 8.80 18.10 -11.21
C ALA A 198 8.64 16.86 -12.12
N ALA A 199 7.46 16.68 -12.71
CA ALA A 199 7.19 15.60 -13.66
C ALA A 199 8.02 15.74 -14.95
N GLU A 200 8.14 16.96 -15.47
CA GLU A 200 8.97 17.29 -16.62
C GLU A 200 10.44 16.95 -16.37
N GLN A 201 11.01 17.37 -15.23
CA GLN A 201 12.39 17.03 -14.88
C GLN A 201 12.61 15.52 -14.81
N SER A 202 11.61 14.77 -14.31
CA SER A 202 11.65 13.31 -14.28
C SER A 202 11.69 12.70 -15.68
N LEU A 203 10.82 13.16 -16.58
CA LEU A 203 10.75 12.70 -17.96
C LEU A 203 11.99 13.09 -18.78
N LEU A 204 12.62 14.23 -18.51
CA LEU A 204 13.86 14.64 -19.18
C LEU A 204 15.05 13.77 -18.78
N LYS A 205 15.11 13.33 -17.52
CA LYS A 205 16.13 12.39 -17.02
C LYS A 205 15.85 10.96 -17.46
N ILE A 206 14.61 10.50 -17.32
CA ILE A 206 14.17 9.14 -17.64
C ILE A 206 13.03 9.20 -18.65
N THR A 207 13.41 9.30 -19.93
CA THR A 207 12.49 9.53 -21.06
C THR A 207 11.37 8.49 -21.24
N LYS A 208 11.51 7.30 -20.65
CA LYS A 208 10.51 6.22 -20.69
C LYS A 208 9.78 6.02 -19.36
N ASN A 209 9.83 6.98 -18.44
CA ASN A 209 9.19 6.87 -17.13
C ASN A 209 7.66 7.03 -17.23
N GLU A 210 6.94 5.92 -17.17
CA GLU A 210 5.48 5.88 -17.24
C GLU A 210 4.82 6.52 -16.01
N ALA A 211 5.40 6.38 -14.82
CA ALA A 211 4.84 6.95 -13.59
C ALA A 211 4.79 8.49 -13.66
N SER A 212 5.90 9.13 -14.06
CA SER A 212 5.94 10.58 -14.21
C SER A 212 5.11 11.10 -15.39
N MET A 213 4.96 10.31 -16.47
CA MET A 213 4.05 10.66 -17.56
C MET A 213 2.60 10.68 -17.08
N ASN A 214 2.16 9.63 -16.38
CA ASN A 214 0.81 9.56 -15.83
C ASN A 214 0.56 10.67 -14.81
N TYR A 215 1.57 10.99 -13.99
CA TYR A 215 1.50 12.14 -13.09
C TYR A 215 1.34 13.46 -13.85
N ALA A 216 2.12 13.70 -14.90
CA ALA A 216 1.98 14.90 -15.74
C ALA A 216 0.58 15.01 -16.36
N PHE A 217 -0.01 13.91 -16.84
CA PHE A 217 -1.40 13.91 -17.32
C PHE A 217 -2.38 14.33 -16.23
N ALA A 218 -2.27 13.78 -15.03
CA ALA A 218 -3.14 14.14 -13.90
C ALA A 218 -3.02 15.62 -13.51
N ILE A 219 -1.81 16.19 -13.58
CA ILE A 219 -1.59 17.62 -13.30
C ILE A 219 -2.20 18.51 -14.40
N VAL A 220 -2.07 18.15 -15.68
CA VAL A 220 -2.73 18.85 -16.79
C VAL A 220 -4.26 18.71 -16.74
N GLU A 221 -4.78 17.64 -16.15
CA GLU A 221 -6.22 17.52 -15.88
C GLU A 221 -6.74 18.54 -14.88
N LYS A 222 -5.94 18.88 -13.87
CA LYS A 222 -6.27 19.94 -12.92
C LYS A 222 -6.14 21.34 -13.51
N ASP A 223 -5.09 21.58 -14.31
CA ASP A 223 -4.86 22.88 -14.94
C ASP A 223 -4.57 22.70 -16.44
N LYS A 224 -5.62 22.90 -17.25
CA LYS A 224 -5.56 22.78 -18.71
C LYS A 224 -4.65 23.81 -19.37
N SER A 225 -4.29 24.90 -18.68
CA SER A 225 -3.33 25.88 -19.21
C SER A 225 -1.92 25.30 -19.38
N LEU A 226 -1.64 24.14 -18.78
CA LEU A 226 -0.38 23.41 -18.90
C LEU A 226 -0.30 22.52 -20.15
N GLU A 227 -1.39 22.32 -20.89
CA GLU A 227 -1.42 21.46 -22.08
C GLU A 227 -0.38 21.86 -23.15
N PRO A 228 -0.13 23.15 -23.46
CA PRO A 228 0.95 23.55 -24.36
C PRO A 228 2.35 23.16 -23.86
N LYS A 229 2.59 23.19 -22.54
CA LYS A 229 3.86 22.73 -21.96
C LYS A 229 4.02 21.22 -22.11
N LEU A 230 2.94 20.46 -21.88
CA LEU A 230 2.92 19.02 -22.10
C LEU A 230 3.20 18.65 -23.55
N GLN A 231 2.61 19.39 -24.51
CA GLN A 231 2.90 19.22 -25.93
C GLN A 231 4.39 19.44 -26.22
N ALA A 232 4.95 20.58 -25.80
CA ALA A 232 6.35 20.92 -26.02
C ALA A 232 7.31 19.86 -25.43
N LEU A 233 6.98 19.33 -24.25
CA LEU A 233 7.72 18.21 -23.65
C LEU A 233 7.65 16.95 -24.51
N GLY A 234 6.45 16.56 -24.98
CA GLY A 234 6.25 15.43 -25.90
C GLY A 234 7.07 15.57 -27.18
N GLU A 235 7.05 16.77 -27.79
CA GLU A 235 7.81 17.08 -29.01
C GLU A 235 9.32 16.99 -28.76
N LYS A 236 9.81 17.52 -27.64
CA LYS A 236 11.23 17.43 -27.25
C LYS A 236 11.68 15.98 -27.03
N LEU A 237 10.86 15.17 -26.37
CA LEU A 237 11.16 13.74 -26.16
C LEU A 237 11.11 12.96 -27.47
N TYR A 238 10.18 13.28 -28.36
CA TYR A 238 10.04 12.68 -29.69
C TYR A 238 11.23 13.02 -30.58
N GLN A 239 11.66 14.29 -30.62
CA GLN A 239 12.86 14.72 -31.36
C GLN A 239 14.12 13.96 -30.90
N LYS A 240 14.25 13.72 -29.60
CA LYS A 240 15.37 12.95 -29.04
C LYS A 240 15.32 11.47 -29.43
N ASN A 241 14.13 10.87 -29.46
CA ASN A 241 13.93 9.49 -29.89
C ASN A 241 12.50 9.28 -30.40
N PRO A 242 12.29 9.23 -31.73
CA PRO A 242 10.96 9.05 -32.33
C PRO A 242 10.28 7.74 -31.94
N LYS A 243 11.06 6.71 -31.56
CA LYS A 243 10.55 5.40 -31.11
C LYS A 243 10.25 5.37 -29.61
N ASN A 244 10.25 6.51 -28.92
CA ASN A 244 9.91 6.56 -27.50
C ASN A 244 8.38 6.48 -27.32
N PRO A 245 7.83 5.38 -26.77
CA PRO A 245 6.38 5.25 -26.63
C PRO A 245 5.79 6.31 -25.70
N ARG A 246 6.53 6.81 -24.70
CA ARG A 246 6.01 7.85 -23.80
C ARG A 246 5.89 9.20 -24.49
N ALA A 247 6.84 9.54 -25.36
CA ALA A 247 6.75 10.76 -26.16
C ALA A 247 5.52 10.73 -27.08
N LEU A 248 5.32 9.60 -27.77
CA LEU A 248 4.18 9.39 -28.66
C LEU A 248 2.84 9.42 -27.89
N GLN A 249 2.76 8.80 -26.72
CA GLN A 249 1.57 8.83 -25.85
C GLN A 249 1.25 10.24 -25.34
N ILE A 250 2.26 11.05 -24.99
CA ILE A 250 2.07 12.45 -24.61
C ILE A 250 1.48 13.24 -25.78
N LEU A 251 2.04 13.09 -26.98
CA LEU A 251 1.54 13.76 -28.18
C LEU A 251 0.12 13.28 -28.53
N LEU A 252 -0.17 11.99 -28.32
CA LEU A 252 -1.49 11.41 -28.56
C LEU A 252 -2.51 11.94 -27.57
N TYR A 253 -2.13 12.13 -26.30
CA TYR A 253 -2.97 12.75 -25.27
C TYR A 253 -3.43 14.16 -25.67
N VAL A 254 -2.48 14.99 -26.14
CA VAL A 254 -2.77 16.37 -26.57
C VAL A 254 -3.61 16.37 -27.85
N ALA A 255 -3.23 15.58 -28.86
CA ALA A 255 -3.98 15.49 -30.12
C ALA A 255 -5.42 15.02 -29.89
N SER A 256 -5.62 14.07 -28.97
CA SER A 256 -6.95 13.57 -28.59
C SER A 256 -7.77 14.64 -27.89
N GLY A 257 -7.17 15.44 -26.99
CA GLY A 257 -7.83 16.59 -26.36
C GLY A 257 -8.29 17.65 -27.37
N ALA A 258 -7.50 17.87 -28.42
CA ALA A 258 -7.80 18.80 -29.51
C ALA A 258 -8.72 18.22 -30.61
N ASN A 259 -9.07 16.93 -30.56
CA ASN A 259 -9.74 16.19 -31.63
C ASN A 259 -9.02 16.27 -32.99
N ASP A 260 -7.69 16.35 -32.99
CA ASP A 260 -6.85 16.39 -34.20
C ASP A 260 -6.72 14.99 -34.80
N THR A 261 -7.67 14.66 -35.68
CA THR A 261 -7.82 13.30 -36.24
C THR A 261 -6.60 12.87 -37.05
N GLU A 262 -5.99 13.78 -37.82
CA GLU A 262 -4.81 13.48 -38.64
C GLU A 262 -3.61 13.11 -37.74
N LYS A 263 -3.37 13.91 -36.70
CA LYS A 263 -2.28 13.66 -35.76
C LYS A 263 -2.51 12.41 -34.92
N ILE A 264 -3.75 12.14 -34.50
CA ILE A 264 -4.13 10.91 -33.79
C ILE A 264 -3.82 9.68 -34.63
N GLN A 265 -4.23 9.67 -35.91
CA GLN A 265 -4.00 8.54 -36.81
C GLN A 265 -2.51 8.28 -37.00
N LYS A 266 -1.73 9.33 -37.29
CA LYS A 266 -0.28 9.23 -37.44
C LYS A 266 0.39 8.66 -36.18
N LEU A 267 0.08 9.21 -35.01
CA LEU A 267 0.68 8.78 -33.74
C LEU A 267 0.32 7.34 -33.38
N CYS A 268 -0.92 6.91 -33.66
CA CYS A 268 -1.32 5.51 -33.44
C CYS A 268 -0.54 4.54 -34.33
N GLN A 269 -0.30 4.89 -35.60
CA GLN A 269 0.53 4.08 -36.51
C GLN A 269 1.96 3.93 -35.97
N GLU A 270 2.55 5.02 -35.49
CA GLU A 270 3.88 4.99 -34.87
C GLU A 270 3.91 4.17 -33.56
N LEU A 271 2.87 4.30 -32.72
CA LEU A 271 2.74 3.56 -31.47
C LEU A 271 2.55 2.05 -31.66
N ILE A 272 1.85 1.62 -32.71
CA ILE A 272 1.73 0.19 -33.05
C ILE A 272 3.10 -0.45 -33.28
N ILE A 273 4.06 0.32 -33.80
CA ILE A 273 5.44 -0.13 -34.03
C ILE A 273 6.29 0.02 -32.75
N ALA A 274 6.15 1.14 -32.03
CA ALA A 274 6.97 1.46 -30.86
C ALA A 274 6.54 0.72 -29.57
N ASP A 275 5.29 0.28 -29.46
CA ASP A 275 4.70 -0.45 -28.33
C ASP A 275 3.76 -1.57 -28.82
N PRO A 276 4.32 -2.64 -29.42
CA PRO A 276 3.54 -3.69 -30.06
C PRO A 276 2.63 -4.46 -29.09
N ILE A 277 2.96 -4.47 -27.78
CA ILE A 277 2.12 -5.10 -26.74
C ILE A 277 0.73 -4.45 -26.69
N ARG A 278 0.66 -3.12 -26.90
CA ARG A 278 -0.60 -2.35 -26.91
C ARG A 278 -1.15 -2.12 -28.33
N LYS A 279 -0.65 -2.83 -29.35
CA LYS A 279 -1.17 -2.75 -30.73
C LYS A 279 -2.70 -2.87 -30.82
N PRO A 280 -3.37 -3.83 -30.14
CA PRO A 280 -4.83 -3.93 -30.21
C PRO A 280 -5.52 -2.64 -29.76
N TYR A 281 -5.03 -2.03 -28.68
CA TYR A 281 -5.57 -0.77 -28.15
C TYR A 281 -5.38 0.39 -29.15
N TYR A 282 -4.17 0.58 -29.67
CA TYR A 282 -3.90 1.65 -30.64
C TYR A 282 -4.63 1.46 -31.97
N SER A 283 -4.91 0.21 -32.37
CA SER A 283 -5.71 -0.08 -33.57
C SER A 283 -7.17 0.36 -33.38
N LEU A 284 -7.75 0.15 -32.18
CA LEU A 284 -9.10 0.63 -31.88
C LEU A 284 -9.19 2.17 -31.87
N VAL A 285 -8.16 2.86 -31.35
CA VAL A 285 -8.08 4.33 -31.39
C VAL A 285 -7.95 4.81 -32.84
N LEU A 286 -7.05 4.19 -33.63
CA LEU A 286 -6.82 4.51 -35.04
C LEU A 286 -8.10 4.37 -35.88
N GLU A 287 -8.89 3.33 -35.63
CA GLU A 287 -10.17 3.06 -36.29
C GLU A 287 -11.33 3.95 -35.79
N GLY A 288 -11.08 4.81 -34.79
CA GLY A 288 -12.10 5.67 -34.18
C GLY A 288 -13.15 4.92 -33.35
N LYS A 289 -12.90 3.65 -33.00
CA LYS A 289 -13.82 2.83 -32.19
C LYS A 289 -13.81 3.24 -30.71
N ILE A 290 -12.69 3.76 -30.22
CA ILE A 290 -12.53 4.30 -28.88
C ILE A 290 -11.75 5.61 -28.93
N LYS A 291 -11.92 6.46 -27.90
CA LYS A 291 -11.07 7.63 -27.69
C LYS A 291 -9.90 7.29 -26.77
N TYR A 292 -8.76 7.94 -26.98
CA TYR A 292 -7.61 7.84 -26.08
C TYR A 292 -7.79 8.72 -24.83
N ARG A 293 -8.41 9.90 -24.99
CA ARG A 293 -8.81 10.86 -23.96
C ARG A 293 -10.25 11.30 -24.22
#